data_AF-A0A972W3K3-F1
#
_entry.id   AF-A0A972W3K3-F1
#
_cell.length_a   1.000
_cell.length_b   1.000
_cell.length_c   1.000
_cell.angle_alpha   90.00
_cell.angle_beta   90.00
_cell.angle_gamma   90.00
#
_symmetry.space_group_name_H-M   'P 1'
#
loop_
_entity.id
_entity.type
_entity.pdbx_description
1 polymer ?
#
loop_
_entity_poly.entity_id
_entity_poly.type
_entity_poly.pdbx_seq_one_letter_code
_entity_poly.pdbx_strand_id
1 'polypeptide(L)'
;MMYDFVSDLKKEISKEQIITDADVIKKLIKSDKPLYIWGCGLYANYIYNALKKNNIKIEGAFVDLLNENLFFKDIKVLSIKEVEEKNITINVIRG
;
A
#
# COMPACT_ATOMS: atom_id res chain seq x y z
N MET A 1 0.17 -16.38 22.57
CA MET A 1 -0.85 -16.48 21.49
C MET A 1 -0.53 -15.37 20.51
N MET A 2 0.27 -15.66 19.49
CA MET A 2 0.73 -14.67 18.50
C MET A 2 -0.33 -14.62 17.41
N TYR A 3 -1.04 -13.49 17.28
CA TYR A 3 -2.04 -13.30 16.23
C TYR A 3 -1.32 -13.18 14.89
N ASP A 4 -1.52 -14.15 14.01
CA ASP A 4 -0.99 -14.18 12.64
C ASP A 4 -1.69 -13.12 11.78
N PHE A 5 -1.28 -11.86 11.92
CA PHE A 5 -1.76 -10.73 11.11
C PHE A 5 -1.54 -10.97 9.60
N VAL A 6 -0.59 -11.86 9.24
CA VAL A 6 -0.22 -12.21 7.87
C VAL A 6 -1.12 -13.28 7.26
N SER A 7 -1.71 -14.19 8.05
CA SER A 7 -2.53 -15.29 7.50
C SER A 7 -3.88 -14.81 7.02
N ASP A 8 -4.46 -13.80 7.69
CA ASP A 8 -5.74 -13.20 7.30
C ASP A 8 -5.58 -12.36 6.03
N LEU A 9 -4.45 -11.66 5.90
CA LEU A 9 -4.10 -10.95 4.68
C LEU A 9 -4.09 -11.87 3.45
N LYS A 10 -3.55 -13.08 3.56
CA LYS A 10 -3.41 -13.99 2.40
C LYS A 10 -4.74 -14.53 1.87
N LYS A 11 -5.79 -14.64 2.70
CA LYS A 11 -7.09 -15.20 2.28
C LYS A 11 -7.97 -14.20 1.52
N GLU A 12 -7.79 -12.89 1.72
CA GLU A 12 -8.60 -11.88 1.03
C GLU A 12 -8.08 -11.51 -0.37
N ILE A 13 -6.87 -11.94 -0.74
CA ILE A 13 -6.14 -11.45 -1.92
C ILE A 13 -6.51 -12.19 -3.22
N SER A 14 -7.44 -13.16 -3.18
CA SER A 14 -7.80 -13.98 -4.34
C SER A 14 -8.92 -13.43 -5.22
N LYS A 15 -9.19 -12.12 -5.21
CA LYS A 15 -10.15 -11.49 -6.13
C LYS A 15 -9.54 -10.24 -6.74
N GLU A 16 -9.19 -10.36 -8.02
CA GLU A 16 -8.82 -9.24 -8.89
C GLU A 16 -10.03 -8.29 -9.03
N GLN A 17 -10.20 -7.40 -8.06
CA GLN A 17 -11.06 -6.25 -8.20
C GLN A 17 -10.19 -5.09 -8.64
N ILE A 18 -10.39 -4.68 -9.89
CA ILE A 18 -10.12 -3.32 -10.35
C ILE A 18 -10.56 -2.39 -9.21
N ILE A 19 -9.69 -1.46 -8.79
CA ILE A 19 -10.02 -0.44 -7.80
C ILE A 19 -11.10 0.48 -8.41
N THR A 20 -12.33 0.01 -8.35
CA THR A 20 -13.56 0.68 -8.79
C THR A 20 -14.62 0.66 -7.70
N ASP A 21 -14.31 0.19 -6.49
CA ASP A 21 -15.16 0.51 -5.35
C ASP A 21 -14.88 1.97 -4.97
N ALA A 22 -15.70 2.87 -5.50
CA ALA A 22 -15.77 4.26 -5.06
C ALA A 22 -15.82 4.37 -3.53
N ASP A 23 -16.30 3.34 -2.84
CA ASP A 23 -16.31 3.25 -1.39
C ASP A 23 -14.92 3.04 -0.77
N VAL A 24 -13.98 2.35 -1.44
CA VAL A 24 -12.58 2.29 -1.01
C VAL A 24 -11.94 3.67 -1.12
N ILE A 25 -12.16 4.36 -2.24
CA ILE A 25 -11.70 5.74 -2.44
C ILE A 25 -12.27 6.67 -1.37
N LYS A 26 -13.59 6.60 -1.09
CA LYS A 26 -14.22 7.37 0.00
C LYS A 26 -13.63 7.06 1.37
N LYS A 27 -13.35 5.78 1.67
CA LYS A 27 -12.71 5.37 2.93
C LYS A 27 -11.31 5.96 3.06
N LEU A 28 -10.51 5.94 1.98
CA LEU A 28 -9.17 6.50 1.96
C LEU A 28 -9.19 8.03 2.13
N ILE A 29 -10.12 8.73 1.47
CA ILE A 29 -10.30 10.18 1.63
C ILE A 29 -10.66 10.56 3.07
N LYS A 30 -11.47 9.75 3.74
CA LYS A 30 -11.90 9.99 5.13
C LYS A 30 -10.88 9.53 6.17
N SER A 31 -9.86 8.78 5.76
CA SER A 31 -8.86 8.27 6.68
C SER A 31 -7.85 9.35 7.04
N ASP A 32 -7.52 9.43 8.32
CA ASP A 32 -6.42 10.22 8.87
C ASP A 32 -5.06 9.50 8.77
N LYS A 33 -5.10 8.18 8.56
CA LYS A 33 -3.89 7.35 8.44
C LYS A 33 -3.18 7.53 7.10
N PRO A 34 -1.83 7.52 7.09
CA PRO A 34 -1.05 7.60 5.87
C PRO A 34 -1.26 6.36 4.98
N LEU A 35 -1.32 6.55 3.67
CA LEU A 35 -1.49 5.48 2.69
C LEU A 35 -0.16 5.06 2.09
N TYR A 36 0.09 3.75 2.09
CA TYR A 36 1.23 3.12 1.46
C TYR A 36 0.78 2.11 0.39
N ILE A 37 1.58 2.00 -0.67
CA ILE A 37 1.42 0.94 -1.69
C ILE A 37 2.39 -0.19 -1.38
N TRP A 38 1.89 -1.43 -1.34
CA TRP A 38 2.75 -2.60 -1.31
C TRP A 38 3.07 -3.02 -2.75
N GLY A 39 4.36 -3.04 -3.07
CA GLY A 39 4.88 -3.44 -4.37
C GLY A 39 5.31 -2.24 -5.21
N CYS A 40 6.10 -2.53 -6.24
CA CYS A 40 6.57 -1.54 -7.22
C CYS A 40 6.46 -2.06 -8.67
N GLY A 41 5.60 -3.06 -8.90
CA GLY A 41 5.36 -3.67 -10.21
C GLY A 41 4.35 -2.93 -11.08
N LEU A 42 3.93 -3.57 -12.19
CA LEU A 42 2.95 -3.03 -13.13
C LEU A 42 1.60 -2.72 -12.47
N TYR A 43 1.15 -3.60 -11.58
CA TYR A 43 -0.10 -3.44 -10.84
C TYR A 43 -0.01 -2.28 -9.84
N ALA A 44 1.04 -2.22 -9.00
CA ALA A 44 1.35 -1.05 -8.18
C ALA A 44 1.35 0.27 -8.99
N ASN A 45 1.88 0.28 -10.23
CA ASN A 45 1.86 1.45 -11.12
C ASN A 45 0.44 1.83 -11.56
N TYR A 46 -0.41 0.86 -11.88
CA TYR A 46 -1.82 1.12 -12.17
C TYR A 46 -2.53 1.76 -10.97
N ILE A 47 -2.33 1.21 -9.77
CA ILE A 47 -2.93 1.70 -8.52
C ILE A 47 -2.45 3.12 -8.21
N TYR A 48 -1.15 3.37 -8.30
CA TYR A 48 -0.57 4.69 -8.11
C TYR A 48 -1.25 5.75 -9.01
N ASN A 49 -1.40 5.45 -10.30
CA ASN A 49 -2.04 6.38 -11.24
C ASN A 49 -3.52 6.60 -10.91
N ALA A 50 -4.24 5.54 -10.51
CA ALA A 50 -5.63 5.64 -10.10
C ALA A 50 -5.81 6.52 -8.85
N LEU A 51 -4.95 6.35 -7.85
CA LEU A 51 -4.97 7.14 -6.61
C LEU A 51 -4.63 8.61 -6.89
N LYS A 52 -3.59 8.89 -7.69
CA LYS A 52 -3.21 10.25 -8.09
C LYS A 52 -4.31 10.95 -8.88
N LYS A 53 -4.99 10.25 -9.80
CA LYS A 53 -6.14 10.79 -10.55
C LYS A 53 -7.28 11.23 -9.62
N ASN A 54 -7.43 10.58 -8.47
CA ASN A 54 -8.43 10.93 -7.45
C ASN A 54 -7.90 11.86 -6.35
N ASN A 55 -6.72 12.48 -6.55
CA ASN A 55 -6.05 13.36 -5.57
C ASN A 55 -5.81 12.70 -4.20
N ILE A 56 -5.64 11.37 -4.16
CA ILE A 56 -5.28 10.67 -2.93
C ILE A 56 -3.78 10.79 -2.72
N LYS A 57 -3.39 11.28 -1.53
CA LYS A 57 -1.99 11.36 -1.12
C LYS A 57 -1.47 9.95 -0.81
N ILE A 58 -0.31 9.63 -1.38
CA ILE A 58 0.43 8.40 -1.13
C ILE A 58 1.72 8.81 -0.42
N GLU A 59 1.95 8.26 0.77
CA GLU A 59 3.07 8.65 1.64
C GLU A 59 4.31 7.77 1.44
N GLY A 60 4.11 6.58 0.89
CA GLY A 60 5.20 5.62 0.71
C GLY A 60 4.82 4.43 -0.16
N ALA A 61 5.85 3.70 -0.58
CA ALA A 61 5.71 2.36 -1.13
C ALA A 61 6.62 1.43 -0.33
N PHE A 62 6.27 0.14 -0.23
CA PHE A 62 7.14 -0.82 0.43
C PHE A 62 7.13 -2.21 -0.23
N VAL A 63 8.19 -2.97 0.02
CA VAL A 63 8.38 -4.35 -0.46
C VAL A 63 8.97 -5.24 0.64
N ASP A 64 8.85 -6.55 0.46
CA ASP A 64 9.28 -7.55 1.46
C ASP A 64 10.79 -7.62 1.61
N LEU A 65 11.52 -7.38 0.51
CA LEU A 65 12.97 -7.53 0.43
C LEU A 65 13.68 -6.19 0.58
N LEU A 66 14.80 -6.21 1.32
CA LEU A 66 15.72 -5.08 1.40
C LEU A 66 16.28 -4.78 0.01
N ASN A 67 15.96 -3.59 -0.50
CA ASN A 67 16.65 -3.02 -1.64
C ASN A 67 16.95 -1.56 -1.31
N GLU A 68 18.23 -1.26 -1.12
CA GLU A 68 18.67 0.07 -0.74
C GLU A 68 18.45 1.07 -1.90
N ASN A 69 17.90 2.23 -1.57
CA ASN A 69 17.69 3.38 -2.47
C ASN A 69 16.81 3.12 -3.70
N LEU A 70 15.81 2.22 -3.60
CA LEU A 70 14.80 2.11 -4.64
C LEU A 70 13.78 3.25 -4.57
N PHE A 71 13.40 3.72 -5.75
CA PHE A 71 12.30 4.64 -5.94
C PHE A 71 11.25 4.00 -6.84
N PHE A 72 10.00 4.15 -6.44
CA PHE A 72 8.84 3.82 -7.25
C PHE A 72 8.18 5.14 -7.62
N LYS A 73 8.38 5.56 -8.88
CA LYS A 73 8.05 6.92 -9.35
C LYS A 73 8.81 7.98 -8.54
N ASP A 74 8.07 8.86 -7.88
CA ASP A 74 8.53 9.94 -6.99
C ASP A 74 8.60 9.49 -5.52
N ILE A 75 8.31 8.22 -5.20
CA ILE A 75 8.17 7.73 -3.83
C ILE A 75 9.35 6.82 -3.47
N LYS A 76 9.98 7.05 -2.32
CA LYS A 76 10.99 6.13 -1.77
C LYS A 76 10.33 4.80 -1.40
N VAL A 77 10.90 3.71 -1.89
CA VAL A 77 10.49 2.36 -1.50
C VAL A 77 11.18 1.99 -0.20
N LEU A 78 10.39 1.54 0.77
CA LEU A 78 10.86 1.05 2.06
C LEU A 78 10.79 -0.49 2.08
N SER A 79 11.58 -1.11 2.93
CA SER A 79 11.34 -2.48 3.36
C SER A 79 10.18 -2.53 4.36
N ILE A 80 9.53 -3.69 4.51
CA ILE A 80 8.55 -3.91 5.58
C ILE A 80 9.14 -3.55 6.94
N LYS A 81 10.40 -3.95 7.19
CA LYS A 81 11.10 -3.65 8.45
C LYS A 81 11.21 -2.15 8.71
N GLU A 82 11.56 -1.35 7.71
CA GLU A 82 11.60 0.13 7.85
C GLU A 82 10.22 0.75 8.10
N VAL A 83 9.15 0.12 7.61
CA VAL A 83 7.77 0.55 7.89
C VAL A 83 7.39 0.20 9.34
N GLU A 84 7.73 -1.00 9.80
CA GLU A 84 7.48 -1.46 11.17
C GLU A 84 8.23 -0.61 12.20
N GLU A 85 9.50 -0.28 11.93
CA GLU A 85 10.33 0.56 12.80
C GLU A 85 9.77 1.97 13.01
N LYS A 86 8.99 2.48 12.05
CA LYS A 86 8.31 3.78 12.18
C LYS A 86 7.16 3.77 13.19
N ASN A 87 6.69 2.60 13.61
CA ASN A 87 5.61 2.41 14.59
C ASN A 87 4.35 3.26 14.28
N ILE A 88 3.98 3.35 13.00
CA ILE A 88 2.79 4.07 12.53
C ILE A 88 1.73 3.09 12.06
N THR A 89 0.46 3.39 12.34
CA THR A 89 -0.65 2.67 11.71
C THR A 89 -0.90 3.25 10.33
N ILE A 90 -0.81 2.41 9.30
CA ILE A 90 -0.93 2.82 7.89
C ILE A 90 -2.14 2.16 7.22
N ASN A 91 -2.63 2.78 6.15
CA ASN A 91 -3.44 2.07 5.16
C ASN A 91 -2.52 1.42 4.13
N VAL A 92 -2.87 0.22 3.69
CA VAL A 92 -2.11 -0.50 2.67
C VAL A 92 -3.02 -0.86 1.50
N ILE A 93 -2.54 -0.59 0.29
CA ILE A 93 -3.11 -1.17 -0.93
C ILE A 93 -2.04 -2.05 -1.57
N ARG A 94 -2.38 -3.30 -1.83
CA ARG A 94 -1.50 -4.25 -2.51
C ARG A 94 -1.68 -4.12 -4.01
N GLY A 95 -0.57 -3.89 -4.72
CA GLY A 95 -0.50 -4.02 -6.17
C GLY A 95 0.44 -5.11 -6.59
#